data_AF-A0A4S8IB30-F1
#
_entry.id   AF-A0A4S8IB30-F1
#
_cell.length_a   1.000
_cell.length_b   1.000
_cell.length_c   1.000
_cell.angle_alpha   90.00
_cell.angle_beta   90.00
_cell.angle_gamma   90.00
#
_symmetry.space_group_name_H-M   'P 1'
#
loop_
_entity.id
_entity.type
_entity.pdbx_description
1 polymer ?
#
loop_
_entity_poly.entity_id
_entity_poly.type
_entity_poly.pdbx_seq_one_letter_code
_entity_poly.pdbx_strand_id
1 'polypeptide(L)'
;MRSRKAAAGGRRAAASPSGDITVDSPGFEPVRRSASRRKPSSASASLLHDGPPGLLGEDEGQDETRGIFDGGAAGPFSGNPRSFPYGVKLQCWDKAEKVKGRDPDRWRRDALGNIVFRKLVGCPGCLCHDYDHIVPYSKGGKSTLENCQVLQATVNRSKGNKMEVSKSELIQKSAYCRVSGRDMDLLELSAYGNVRRAPDSGGCNIQ
;
A
#
# COMPACT_ATOMS: atom_id res chain seq x y z
N MET A 1 -32.51 82.52 -0.70
CA MET A 1 -31.34 83.28 -1.20
C MET A 1 -30.38 82.29 -1.87
N ARG A 2 -30.05 82.57 -3.15
CA ARG A 2 -28.86 82.22 -3.97
C ARG A 2 -28.17 80.85 -3.78
N SER A 3 -27.69 80.11 -4.79
CA SER A 3 -27.83 80.02 -6.26
C SER A 3 -26.81 78.95 -6.70
N ARG A 4 -27.22 78.03 -7.59
CA ARG A 4 -26.56 77.47 -8.82
C ARG A 4 -25.01 77.31 -8.82
N LYS A 5 -24.39 76.27 -9.40
CA LYS A 5 -24.56 75.77 -10.79
C LYS A 5 -23.64 74.56 -11.05
N ALA A 6 -24.17 73.59 -11.82
CA ALA A 6 -23.66 72.72 -12.92
C ALA A 6 -22.14 72.54 -13.16
N ALA A 7 -21.61 71.53 -13.88
CA ALA A 7 -22.06 70.66 -14.97
C ALA A 7 -21.04 69.47 -15.09
N ALA A 8 -21.01 68.51 -16.01
CA ALA A 8 -21.70 68.13 -17.25
C ALA A 8 -21.38 66.63 -17.47
N GLY A 9 -22.29 65.80 -17.99
CA GLY A 9 -22.25 65.38 -19.40
C GLY A 9 -21.84 63.90 -19.48
N GLY A 10 -22.36 63.03 -20.33
CA GLY A 10 -23.37 63.10 -21.38
C GLY A 10 -23.68 61.65 -21.79
N ARG A 11 -24.92 61.42 -22.23
CA ARG A 11 -25.50 60.11 -22.58
C ARG A 11 -25.19 59.77 -24.05
N ARG A 12 -25.08 58.48 -24.39
CA ARG A 12 -25.98 57.70 -25.30
C ARG A 12 -25.26 56.60 -26.09
N ALA A 13 -26.06 55.55 -26.33
CA ALA A 13 -25.83 54.32 -27.07
C ALA A 13 -25.55 54.51 -28.57
N ALA A 14 -24.93 53.52 -29.21
CA ALA A 14 -25.54 52.66 -30.25
C ALA A 14 -24.49 51.93 -31.14
N ALA A 15 -24.95 50.81 -31.70
CA ALA A 15 -24.63 50.24 -33.02
C ALA A 15 -23.36 49.37 -33.22
N SER A 16 -23.62 48.14 -33.66
CA SER A 16 -22.72 47.29 -34.44
C SER A 16 -22.42 47.89 -35.82
N PRO A 17 -21.30 47.49 -36.44
CA PRO A 17 -21.30 47.24 -37.87
C PRO A 17 -20.64 45.91 -38.25
N SER A 18 -21.26 45.24 -39.22
CA SER A 18 -20.65 44.20 -40.05
C SER A 18 -19.59 44.82 -40.97
N GLY A 19 -18.48 44.11 -41.17
CA GLY A 19 -17.41 44.51 -42.10
C GLY A 19 -16.62 43.28 -42.54
N ASP A 20 -16.71 43.02 -43.84
CA ASP A 20 -16.14 41.94 -44.65
C ASP A 20 -14.60 42.00 -44.72
N ILE A 21 -13.91 40.87 -44.55
CA ILE A 21 -12.52 40.70 -45.01
C ILE A 21 -12.38 39.34 -45.71
N THR A 22 -11.91 39.48 -46.94
CA THR A 22 -11.72 38.51 -48.01
C THR A 22 -10.64 37.47 -47.75
N VAL A 23 -10.86 36.32 -48.41
CA VAL A 23 -10.03 35.15 -48.67
C VAL A 23 -8.55 35.47 -48.95
N ASP A 24 -7.64 34.76 -48.28
CA ASP A 24 -6.52 34.11 -48.97
C ASP A 24 -5.93 32.95 -48.16
N SER A 25 -5.78 31.79 -48.82
CA SER A 25 -5.07 30.61 -48.34
C SER A 25 -4.02 30.24 -49.37
N PRO A 26 -2.82 29.82 -48.94
CA PRO A 26 -2.38 28.52 -49.44
C PRO A 26 -1.65 27.66 -48.41
N GLY A 27 -1.98 26.37 -48.44
CA GLY A 27 -1.00 25.29 -48.48
C GLY A 27 -0.30 24.89 -47.17
N PHE A 28 -0.85 23.90 -46.47
CA PHE A 28 -0.03 22.99 -45.67
C PHE A 28 -0.28 21.55 -46.15
N GLU A 29 0.76 20.96 -46.72
CA GLU A 29 0.77 19.61 -47.29
C GLU A 29 0.55 18.53 -46.22
N PRO A 30 -0.25 17.48 -46.51
CA PRO A 30 -0.32 16.29 -45.66
C PRO A 30 0.77 15.28 -46.03
N VAL A 31 1.67 14.99 -45.08
CA VAL A 31 2.68 13.92 -45.19
C VAL A 31 2.00 12.55 -45.32
N ARG A 32 2.08 11.96 -46.51
CA ARG A 32 1.72 10.56 -46.77
C ARG A 32 2.75 9.63 -46.14
N ARG A 33 2.34 8.74 -45.22
CA ARG A 33 3.11 7.54 -44.88
C ARG A 33 2.50 6.33 -45.58
N SER A 34 3.24 5.82 -46.54
CA SER A 34 2.89 4.65 -47.36
C SER A 34 2.79 3.37 -46.54
N ALA A 35 1.73 2.61 -46.79
CA ALA A 35 1.58 1.23 -46.38
C ALA A 35 2.52 0.32 -47.19
N SER A 36 3.24 -0.59 -46.52
CA SER A 36 3.85 -1.76 -47.14
C SER A 36 3.52 -3.00 -46.33
N ARG A 37 2.94 -3.96 -47.04
CA ARG A 37 2.35 -5.21 -46.57
C ARG A 37 3.28 -6.33 -47.03
N ARG A 38 3.93 -7.08 -46.13
CA ARG A 38 4.55 -8.39 -46.46
C ARG A 38 4.35 -9.41 -45.33
N LYS A 39 4.14 -10.65 -45.77
CA LYS A 39 3.52 -11.82 -45.10
C LYS A 39 4.47 -12.57 -44.13
N PRO A 40 3.94 -13.47 -43.26
CA PRO A 40 4.74 -14.29 -42.35
C PRO A 40 5.24 -15.58 -43.04
N SER A 41 6.40 -16.09 -42.61
CA SER A 41 6.94 -17.39 -43.05
C SER A 41 7.45 -18.24 -41.87
N SER A 42 6.79 -19.39 -41.76
CA SER A 42 7.19 -20.72 -41.25
C SER A 42 8.06 -20.90 -40.01
N ALA A 43 7.52 -21.74 -39.13
CA ALA A 43 8.17 -22.47 -38.05
C ALA A 43 9.37 -23.31 -38.49
N SER A 44 10.26 -23.57 -37.52
CA SER A 44 10.97 -24.85 -37.42
C SER A 44 11.13 -25.18 -35.93
N ALA A 45 10.54 -26.32 -35.56
CA ALA A 45 10.71 -26.96 -34.28
C ALA A 45 12.10 -27.62 -34.23
N SER A 46 12.70 -27.69 -33.05
CA SER A 46 13.73 -28.68 -32.76
C SER A 46 13.42 -29.30 -31.41
N LEU A 47 13.15 -30.60 -31.51
CA LEU A 47 12.84 -31.56 -30.46
C LEU A 47 14.08 -31.91 -29.63
N LEU A 48 13.82 -32.12 -28.33
CA LEU A 48 14.34 -33.17 -27.42
C LEU A 48 15.85 -33.45 -27.33
N HIS A 49 16.36 -33.31 -26.10
CA HIS A 49 17.06 -34.44 -25.47
C HIS A 49 16.75 -34.52 -23.97
N ASP A 50 16.35 -35.73 -23.56
CA ASP A 50 16.28 -36.31 -22.20
C ASP A 50 17.58 -36.06 -21.39
N GLY A 51 17.66 -36.03 -20.05
CA GLY A 51 16.84 -36.47 -18.91
C GLY A 51 17.62 -36.20 -17.59
N PRO A 52 17.12 -36.61 -16.40
CA PRO A 52 17.45 -36.08 -15.05
C PRO A 52 18.56 -36.92 -14.33
N PRO A 53 18.89 -36.82 -13.00
CA PRO A 53 18.23 -36.14 -11.87
C PRO A 53 19.14 -35.48 -10.79
N GLY A 54 18.53 -34.76 -9.83
CA GLY A 54 18.96 -34.82 -8.42
C GLY A 54 19.26 -33.50 -7.67
N LEU A 55 18.81 -33.49 -6.40
CA LEU A 55 19.23 -32.67 -5.23
C LEU A 55 18.57 -31.28 -5.11
N LEU A 56 17.51 -31.14 -4.29
CA LEU A 56 17.46 -30.98 -2.81
C LEU A 56 17.94 -29.60 -2.31
N GLY A 57 17.08 -28.95 -1.50
CA GLY A 57 17.34 -27.71 -0.75
C GLY A 57 16.15 -26.75 -0.84
N GLU A 58 14.99 -27.10 -0.25
CA GLU A 58 14.56 -26.77 1.13
C GLU A 58 13.75 -25.45 1.20
N ASP A 59 12.43 -25.65 1.14
CA ASP A 59 11.36 -24.68 1.37
C ASP A 59 11.04 -24.69 2.88
N GLU A 60 11.58 -23.73 3.65
CA GLU A 60 11.19 -23.55 5.05
C GLU A 60 9.93 -22.67 5.16
N GLY A 61 8.79 -23.26 4.81
CA GLY A 61 7.48 -22.83 5.32
C GLY A 61 7.24 -23.46 6.70
N GLN A 62 7.51 -22.71 7.78
CA GLN A 62 7.21 -23.17 9.14
C GLN A 62 5.71 -23.17 9.42
N ASP A 63 5.09 -24.34 9.18
CA ASP A 63 3.80 -24.78 9.69
C ASP A 63 3.99 -25.42 11.08
N GLU A 64 3.85 -24.62 12.14
CA GLU A 64 3.92 -25.10 13.53
C GLU A 64 2.50 -25.43 14.02
N THR A 65 1.95 -26.56 13.57
CA THR A 65 0.80 -27.19 14.23
C THR A 65 1.00 -28.70 14.33
N ARG A 66 1.63 -29.15 15.43
CA ARG A 66 1.45 -30.49 16.02
C ARG A 66 2.17 -30.57 17.37
N GLY A 67 1.40 -30.75 18.44
CA GLY A 67 1.94 -30.85 19.79
C GLY A 67 2.14 -32.28 20.30
N ILE A 68 2.73 -32.30 21.51
CA ILE A 68 2.51 -33.20 22.66
C ILE A 68 3.59 -34.30 22.91
N PHE A 69 4.15 -34.21 24.12
CA PHE A 69 5.02 -35.11 24.91
C PHE A 69 6.51 -35.20 24.55
N ASP A 70 7.34 -34.39 25.23
CA ASP A 70 8.53 -34.94 25.89
C ASP A 70 8.85 -34.21 27.19
N GLY A 71 8.98 -34.98 28.27
CA GLY A 71 9.40 -34.52 29.58
C GLY A 71 10.91 -34.51 29.66
N GLY A 72 11.53 -33.40 29.28
CA GLY A 72 12.96 -33.16 29.40
C GLY A 72 13.24 -31.93 30.26
N ALA A 73 13.90 -32.13 31.40
CA ALA A 73 14.30 -31.08 32.32
C ALA A 73 15.19 -30.03 31.62
N ALA A 74 14.64 -28.84 31.39
CA ALA A 74 15.40 -27.66 31.02
C ALA A 74 15.67 -26.83 32.28
N GLY A 75 16.95 -26.55 32.56
CA GLY A 75 17.37 -25.55 33.55
C GLY A 75 16.78 -24.17 33.27
N PRO A 76 17.04 -23.14 34.11
CA PRO A 76 16.32 -21.87 34.11
C PRO A 76 16.75 -20.97 32.95
N PHE A 77 16.50 -21.40 31.71
CA PHE A 77 16.44 -20.52 30.57
C PHE A 77 15.09 -19.81 30.64
N SER A 78 15.17 -18.57 31.12
CA SER A 78 14.09 -17.60 31.22
C SER A 78 13.00 -17.79 30.16
N GLY A 79 11.76 -17.99 30.59
CA GLY A 79 10.58 -18.21 29.75
C GLY A 79 10.13 -17.01 28.89
N ASN A 80 11.07 -16.24 28.35
CA ASN A 80 10.83 -15.06 27.51
C ASN A 80 11.54 -15.24 26.16
N PRO A 81 10.96 -15.99 25.20
CA PRO A 81 11.52 -16.14 23.86
C PRO A 81 11.64 -14.79 23.15
N ARG A 82 12.62 -14.65 22.25
CA ARG A 82 12.78 -13.42 21.46
C ARG A 82 11.62 -13.19 20.49
N SER A 83 11.06 -14.25 19.92
CA SER A 83 9.89 -14.16 19.05
C SER A 83 8.62 -13.99 19.89
N PHE A 84 7.66 -13.20 19.38
CA PHE A 84 6.34 -13.13 19.99
C PHE A 84 5.59 -14.46 19.82
N PRO A 85 5.01 -15.02 20.90
CA PRO A 85 4.09 -16.15 20.79
C PRO A 85 2.92 -15.85 19.87
N TYR A 86 2.32 -16.88 19.26
CA TYR A 86 1.20 -16.70 18.31
C TYR A 86 0.03 -15.89 18.88
N GLY A 87 -0.40 -16.20 20.11
CA GLY A 87 -1.48 -15.46 20.78
C GLY A 87 -1.17 -13.97 20.96
N VAL A 88 0.09 -13.63 21.25
CA VAL A 88 0.54 -12.24 21.36
C VAL A 88 0.52 -11.55 20.01
N LYS A 89 0.95 -12.21 18.93
CA LYS A 89 0.87 -11.67 17.56
C LYS A 89 -0.58 -11.36 17.17
N LEU A 90 -1.52 -12.27 17.46
CA LEU A 90 -2.93 -12.07 17.18
C LEU A 90 -3.49 -10.84 17.93
N GLN A 91 -3.27 -10.76 19.24
CA GLN A 91 -3.71 -9.63 20.05
C GLN A 91 -3.01 -8.31 19.63
N CYS A 92 -1.76 -8.39 19.20
CA CYS A 92 -0.99 -7.24 18.71
C CYS A 92 -1.56 -6.71 17.39
N TRP A 93 -2.00 -7.59 16.49
CA TRP A 93 -2.76 -7.20 15.30
C TRP A 93 -4.10 -6.55 15.67
N ASP A 94 -4.80 -7.10 16.65
CA ASP A 94 -6.10 -6.57 17.09
C ASP A 94 -6.00 -5.18 17.73
N LYS A 95 -4.90 -4.93 18.44
CA LYS A 95 -4.52 -3.64 19.03
C LYS A 95 -4.21 -2.57 17.98
N ALA A 96 -3.74 -2.96 16.80
CA ALA A 96 -3.35 -2.01 15.74
C ALA A 96 -4.56 -1.22 15.22
N GLU A 97 -4.32 -0.01 14.70
CA GLU A 97 -5.38 0.88 14.25
C GLU A 97 -6.13 0.27 13.04
N LYS A 98 -7.46 0.38 13.03
CA LYS A 98 -8.33 -0.16 11.97
C LYS A 98 -8.37 0.78 10.77
N VAL A 99 -8.37 0.22 9.56
CA VAL A 99 -8.59 1.02 8.33
C VAL A 99 -10.09 1.19 8.10
N LYS A 100 -10.58 2.43 8.08
CA LYS A 100 -12.01 2.74 7.86
C LYS A 100 -12.52 2.11 6.56
N GLY A 101 -13.69 1.47 6.63
CA GLY A 101 -14.34 0.81 5.47
C GLY A 101 -13.67 -0.48 5.01
N ARG A 102 -12.70 -1.02 5.77
CA ARG A 102 -11.97 -2.25 5.46
C ARG A 102 -12.09 -3.26 6.57
N ASP A 103 -12.04 -4.53 6.20
CA ASP A 103 -12.05 -5.63 7.16
C ASP A 103 -10.82 -5.56 8.10
N PRO A 104 -11.01 -5.37 9.43
CA PRO A 104 -9.93 -5.25 10.39
C PRO A 104 -9.12 -6.55 10.57
N ASP A 105 -9.66 -7.71 10.15
CA ASP A 105 -8.91 -8.97 10.19
C ASP A 105 -7.82 -9.01 9.11
N ARG A 106 -8.00 -8.22 8.04
CA ARG A 106 -7.17 -8.20 6.83
C ARG A 106 -6.29 -6.96 6.71
N TRP A 107 -6.82 -5.82 7.14
CA TRP A 107 -6.19 -4.51 6.99
C TRP A 107 -6.02 -3.82 8.33
N ARG A 108 -4.82 -3.28 8.55
CA ARG A 108 -4.52 -2.43 9.71
C ARG A 108 -3.65 -1.26 9.29
N ARG A 109 -3.56 -0.27 10.17
CA ARG A 109 -2.49 0.72 10.16
C ARG A 109 -1.47 0.34 11.21
N ASP A 110 -0.21 0.41 10.82
CA ASP A 110 0.91 0.25 11.74
C ASP A 110 1.01 1.44 12.72
N ALA A 111 1.95 1.40 13.66
CA ALA A 111 2.13 2.47 14.67
C ALA A 111 2.44 3.87 14.09
N LEU A 112 2.80 3.94 12.80
CA LEU A 112 3.11 5.18 12.07
C LEU A 112 1.99 5.62 11.14
N GLY A 113 0.92 4.82 11.00
CA GLY A 113 -0.23 5.11 10.14
C GLY A 113 -0.15 4.48 8.75
N ASN A 114 0.92 3.73 8.44
CA ASN A 114 1.08 3.04 7.16
C ASN A 114 0.06 1.89 7.06
N ILE A 115 -0.56 1.74 5.89
CA ILE A 115 -1.47 0.63 5.64
C ILE A 115 -0.65 -0.65 5.47
N VAL A 116 -1.03 -1.70 6.19
CA VAL A 116 -0.40 -3.03 6.11
C VAL A 116 -1.45 -4.11 5.90
N PHE A 117 -1.05 -5.19 5.25
CA PHE A 117 -1.93 -6.28 4.88
C PHE A 117 -1.56 -7.58 5.61
N ARG A 118 -2.55 -8.24 6.21
CA ARG A 118 -2.37 -9.36 7.14
C ARG A 118 -1.55 -10.52 6.58
N LYS A 119 -1.67 -10.82 5.28
CA LYS A 119 -0.95 -11.94 4.63
C LYS A 119 0.51 -11.62 4.31
N LEU A 120 0.89 -10.35 4.29
CA LEU A 120 2.23 -9.91 3.91
C LEU A 120 3.09 -9.69 5.16
N VAL A 121 3.67 -10.78 5.68
CA VAL A 121 4.54 -10.76 6.86
C VAL A 121 5.99 -10.99 6.41
N GLY A 122 6.95 -10.22 6.94
CA GLY A 122 8.39 -10.48 6.74
C GLY A 122 8.96 -10.14 5.36
N CYS A 123 8.16 -9.65 4.42
CA CYS A 123 8.61 -9.24 3.09
C CYS A 123 9.03 -7.76 3.01
N PRO A 124 9.84 -7.34 2.00
CA PRO A 124 10.31 -5.95 1.88
C PRO A 124 9.32 -4.99 1.19
N GLY A 125 8.08 -5.41 0.93
CA GLY A 125 7.08 -4.59 0.24
C GLY A 125 6.45 -3.51 1.13
N CYS A 126 5.85 -2.48 0.50
CA CYS A 126 5.24 -1.35 1.20
C CYS A 126 3.98 -1.71 2.03
N LEU A 127 3.35 -2.86 1.77
CA LEU A 127 2.22 -3.35 2.57
C LEU A 127 2.64 -4.46 3.55
N CYS A 128 3.92 -4.84 3.52
CA CYS A 128 4.45 -5.87 4.38
C CYS A 128 4.69 -5.35 5.79
N HIS A 129 4.47 -6.19 6.79
CA HIS A 129 4.67 -5.86 8.19
C HIS A 129 5.47 -6.92 8.92
N ASP A 130 6.01 -6.52 10.05
CA ASP A 130 6.57 -7.39 11.08
C ASP A 130 5.89 -7.08 12.43
N TYR A 131 6.00 -8.01 13.37
CA TYR A 131 5.71 -7.77 14.77
C TYR A 131 6.99 -7.31 15.46
N ASP A 132 7.05 -6.02 15.80
CA ASP A 132 8.22 -5.35 16.34
C ASP A 132 8.10 -5.18 17.86
N HIS A 133 9.24 -5.25 18.55
CA HIS A 133 9.34 -4.87 19.95
C HIS A 133 9.51 -3.37 20.05
N ILE A 134 8.61 -2.67 20.73
CA ILE A 134 8.72 -1.22 20.99
C ILE A 134 10.09 -0.92 21.61
N VAL A 135 10.41 -1.59 22.72
CA VAL A 135 11.76 -1.71 23.30
C VAL A 135 12.43 -2.96 22.73
N PRO A 136 13.55 -2.85 22.01
CA PRO A 136 14.23 -3.99 21.41
C PRO A 136 14.58 -5.07 22.44
N TYR A 137 14.45 -6.34 22.03
CA TYR A 137 14.77 -7.48 22.89
C TYR A 137 16.19 -7.41 23.50
N SER A 138 17.18 -6.98 22.70
CA SER A 138 18.57 -6.81 23.15
C SER A 138 18.78 -5.71 24.18
N LYS A 139 17.76 -4.89 24.45
CA LYS A 139 17.73 -3.84 25.48
C LYS A 139 16.81 -4.20 26.66
N GLY A 140 16.46 -5.48 26.80
CA GLY A 140 15.60 -5.99 27.87
C GLY A 140 14.11 -5.98 27.55
N GLY A 141 13.72 -5.67 26.32
CA GLY A 141 12.33 -5.74 25.87
C GLY A 141 11.78 -7.17 25.88
N LYS A 142 10.70 -7.41 26.61
CA LYS A 142 10.05 -8.73 26.68
C LYS A 142 9.11 -8.94 25.49
N SER A 143 8.87 -10.19 25.11
CA SER A 143 7.95 -10.56 24.03
C SER A 143 6.49 -10.63 24.51
N THR A 144 6.03 -9.51 25.05
CA THR A 144 4.71 -9.32 25.66
C THR A 144 3.82 -8.45 24.79
N LEU A 145 2.50 -8.45 25.03
CA LEU A 145 1.55 -7.67 24.23
C LEU A 145 1.81 -6.16 24.33
N GLU A 146 2.20 -5.70 25.52
CA GLU A 146 2.49 -4.30 25.82
C GLU A 146 3.67 -3.80 24.99
N ASN A 147 4.66 -4.66 24.77
CA ASN A 147 5.86 -4.35 23.99
C ASN A 147 5.73 -4.71 22.50
N CYS A 148 4.62 -5.31 22.07
CA CYS A 148 4.41 -5.64 20.66
C CYS A 148 3.74 -4.48 19.91
N GLN A 149 4.24 -4.18 18.71
CA GLN A 149 3.54 -3.33 17.75
C GLN A 149 3.64 -3.92 16.34
N VAL A 150 2.59 -3.71 15.53
CA VAL A 150 2.67 -3.93 14.09
C VAL A 150 3.45 -2.76 13.49
N LEU A 151 4.47 -3.07 12.71
CA LEU A 151 5.32 -2.08 12.05
C LEU A 151 5.61 -2.50 10.61
N GLN A 152 5.55 -1.57 9.66
CA GLN A 152 5.95 -1.86 8.28
C GLN A 152 7.37 -2.46 8.25
N ALA A 153 7.56 -3.54 7.49
CA ALA A 153 8.79 -4.34 7.56
C ALA A 153 10.05 -3.51 7.22
N THR A 154 9.98 -2.63 6.21
CA THR A 154 11.09 -1.73 5.84
C THR A 154 11.48 -0.76 6.97
N VAL A 155 10.48 -0.24 7.69
CA VAL A 155 10.69 0.61 8.87
C VAL A 155 11.31 -0.21 10.00
N ASN A 156 10.81 -1.42 10.23
CA ASN A 156 11.33 -2.32 11.25
C ASN A 156 12.82 -2.63 11.02
N ARG A 157 13.22 -2.98 9.79
CA ARG A 157 14.63 -3.19 9.42
C ARG A 157 15.48 -1.94 9.66
N SER A 158 14.92 -0.78 9.35
CA SER A 158 15.59 0.51 9.54
C SER A 158 15.76 0.92 11.01
N LYS A 159 14.79 0.55 11.85
CA LYS A 159 14.79 0.78 13.29
C LYS A 159 15.86 -0.09 13.98
N GLY A 160 15.87 -1.40 13.69
CA GLY A 160 16.83 -2.34 14.29
C GLY A 160 16.75 -2.35 15.83
N ASN A 161 17.91 -2.26 16.50
CA ASN A 161 18.03 -2.28 17.96
C ASN A 161 18.11 -0.88 18.60
N LYS A 162 17.75 0.18 17.85
CA LYS A 162 17.85 1.57 18.32
C LYS A 162 16.67 1.91 19.24
N MET A 163 16.96 2.59 20.33
CA MET A 163 15.96 3.05 21.31
C MET A 163 15.45 4.47 21.02
N GLU A 164 16.31 5.33 20.47
CA GLU A 164 16.07 6.79 20.39
C GLU A 164 15.73 7.26 18.97
N VAL A 165 15.01 6.43 18.20
CA VAL A 165 14.56 6.85 16.87
C VAL A 165 13.25 7.61 16.99
N SER A 166 13.25 8.87 16.55
CA SER A 166 12.03 9.68 16.59
C SER A 166 10.95 9.12 15.66
N LYS A 167 9.68 9.31 16.02
CA LYS A 167 8.54 8.91 15.16
C LYS A 167 8.63 9.55 13.77
N SER A 168 9.07 10.81 13.69
CA SER A 168 9.28 11.53 12.43
C SER A 168 10.35 10.88 11.55
N GLU A 169 11.46 10.43 12.14
CA GLU A 169 12.51 9.74 11.39
C GLU A 169 12.03 8.38 10.86
N LEU A 170 11.25 7.64 11.66
CA LEU A 170 10.66 6.38 11.21
C LEU A 170 9.62 6.59 10.09
N ILE A 171 8.83 7.66 10.16
CA ILE A 171 7.89 8.04 9.09
C ILE A 171 8.66 8.33 7.79
N GLN A 172 9.78 9.05 7.86
CA GLN A 172 10.61 9.31 6.67
C GLN A 172 11.18 8.03 6.03
N LYS A 173 11.39 6.98 6.83
CA LYS A 173 11.87 5.68 6.35
C LYS A 173 10.75 4.74 5.92
N SER A 174 9.50 5.16 6.04
CA SER A 174 8.35 4.37 5.61
C SER A 174 8.31 4.27 4.09
N ALA A 175 8.09 3.06 3.59
CA ALA A 175 7.82 2.83 2.17
C ALA A 175 6.39 3.26 1.87
N TYR A 176 6.21 4.43 1.27
CA TYR A 176 4.89 4.91 0.91
C TYR A 176 4.40 4.24 -0.37
N CYS A 177 3.21 3.65 -0.33
CA CYS A 177 2.47 3.28 -1.53
C CYS A 177 1.04 3.80 -1.46
N ARG A 178 0.63 4.47 -2.54
CA ARG A 178 -0.72 4.99 -2.69
C ARG A 178 -1.60 3.87 -3.23
N VAL A 179 -2.34 3.23 -2.34
CA VAL A 179 -3.23 2.11 -2.68
C VAL A 179 -4.66 2.61 -2.69
N SER A 180 -5.30 2.59 -3.86
CA SER A 180 -6.71 2.99 -3.99
C SER A 180 -7.63 1.92 -3.42
N GLY A 181 -8.91 2.25 -3.24
CA GLY A 181 -9.89 1.27 -2.79
C GLY A 181 -9.98 0.04 -3.71
N ARG A 182 -9.83 0.24 -5.03
CA ARG A 182 -9.84 -0.84 -6.01
C ARG A 182 -8.60 -1.74 -5.91
N ASP A 183 -7.43 -1.14 -5.65
CA ASP A 183 -6.17 -1.90 -5.51
C ASP A 183 -6.20 -2.78 -4.25
N MET A 184 -6.75 -2.24 -3.15
CA MET A 184 -6.99 -2.99 -1.92
C MET A 184 -7.95 -4.18 -2.18
N ASP A 185 -9.01 -3.98 -2.98
CA ASP A 185 -9.95 -5.05 -3.33
C ASP A 185 -9.28 -6.15 -4.14
N LEU A 186 -8.43 -5.78 -5.10
CA LEU A 186 -7.67 -6.73 -5.91
C LEU A 186 -6.71 -7.56 -5.05
N LEU A 187 -6.04 -6.94 -4.08
CA LEU A 187 -5.17 -7.63 -3.12
C LEU A 187 -5.96 -8.59 -2.22
N GLU A 188 -7.12 -8.16 -1.71
CA GLU A 188 -8.00 -9.04 -0.93
C GLU A 188 -8.49 -10.23 -1.75
N LEU A 189 -8.96 -9.98 -2.97
CA LEU A 189 -9.44 -11.03 -3.87
C LEU A 189 -8.33 -12.02 -4.19
N SER A 190 -7.11 -11.53 -4.46
CA SER A 190 -5.96 -12.39 -4.79
C SER A 190 -5.50 -13.22 -3.59
N ALA A 191 -5.57 -12.69 -2.37
CA ALA A 191 -5.05 -13.36 -1.18
C ALA A 191 -6.08 -14.21 -0.42
N TYR A 192 -7.37 -13.92 -0.56
CA TYR A 192 -8.45 -14.57 0.17
C TYR A 192 -9.59 -15.11 -0.70
N GLY A 193 -9.60 -14.81 -2.01
CA GLY A 193 -10.67 -15.23 -2.92
C GLY A 193 -11.96 -14.40 -2.82
N ASN A 194 -12.02 -13.38 -1.97
CA ASN A 194 -13.15 -12.48 -1.82
C ASN A 194 -12.75 -11.13 -1.20
N VAL A 195 -13.67 -10.17 -1.23
CA VAL A 195 -13.51 -8.85 -0.59
C VAL A 195 -14.48 -8.73 0.59
N ARG A 196 -13.99 -8.24 1.75
CA ARG A 196 -14.82 -7.99 2.93
C ARG A 196 -14.76 -6.50 3.30
N ARG A 197 -15.93 -5.91 3.54
CA ARG A 197 -16.05 -4.56 4.08
C ARG A 197 -16.37 -4.65 5.57
N ALA A 198 -15.77 -3.78 6.37
CA ALA A 198 -16.26 -3.59 7.73
C ALA A 198 -17.66 -2.97 7.67
N PRO A 199 -18.56 -3.31 8.60
CA PRO A 199 -19.85 -2.64 8.73
C PRO A 199 -19.62 -1.14 8.80
N ASP A 200 -20.14 -0.44 7.82
CA ASP A 200 -20.27 0.99 7.82
C ASP A 200 -21.20 1.36 8.97
N SER A 201 -20.64 1.99 10.00
CA SER A 201 -21.40 2.62 11.06
C SER A 201 -22.15 3.84 10.51
N GLY A 202 -23.23 3.56 9.77
CA GLY A 202 -24.40 4.42 9.61
C GLY A 202 -24.24 5.68 8.74
N GLY A 203 -24.92 5.66 7.60
CA GLY A 203 -25.26 6.85 6.83
C GLY A 203 -26.23 6.50 5.72
N CYS A 204 -27.40 5.96 6.08
CA CYS A 204 -28.50 5.75 5.13
C CYS A 204 -28.98 7.13 4.63
N ASN A 205 -28.63 7.49 3.38
CA ASN A 205 -29.30 8.57 2.68
C ASN A 205 -30.60 8.00 2.10
N ILE A 206 -31.69 8.19 2.83
CA ILE A 206 -33.04 8.01 2.29
C ILE A 206 -33.28 9.17 1.32
N GLN A 207 -33.66 8.83 0.09
CA GLN A 207 -34.13 9.76 -0.94
C GLN A 207 -35.56 10.20 -0.66
#